data_AF-A0A957UMC2-F1
#
_entry.id   AF-A0A957UMC2-F1
#
_cell.length_a   1.000
_cell.length_b   1.000
_cell.length_c   1.000
_cell.angle_alpha   90.00
_cell.angle_beta   90.00
_cell.angle_gamma   90.00
#
_symmetry.space_group_name_H-M   'P 1'
#
loop_
_entity.id
_entity.type
_entity.pdbx_description
1 polymer ?
#
loop_
_entity_poly.entity_id
_entity_poly.type
_entity_poly.pdbx_seq_one_letter_code
_entity_poly.pdbx_strand_id
1 'polypeptide(L)'
;PNLRIGYLRQEPLLTPGHTVLQEALTAFTELVAVEQALTKAENRLADPAVYGDEKALARVLDEQARLLDEYTRLGGPGYESRVRTTLEQLGFATETELNLPMEALSGGQKKLLGLAKLLITQPDVLLLDEPDNHLDLTGKAFLEQLISKFEGAVVIVS
;
A
#
# COMPACT_ATOMS: atom_id res chain seq x y z
N PRO A 1 19.51 -10.08 7.07
CA PRO A 1 18.74 -8.84 6.75
C PRO A 1 18.04 -9.02 5.40
N ASN A 2 16.71 -9.03 5.37
CA ASN A 2 15.94 -9.11 4.13
C ASN A 2 15.86 -7.70 3.55
N LEU A 3 16.60 -7.45 2.46
CA LEU A 3 16.59 -6.18 1.74
C LEU A 3 15.30 -6.06 0.93
N ARG A 4 14.52 -4.99 1.14
CA ARG A 4 13.32 -4.71 0.35
C ARG A 4 13.63 -3.68 -0.73
N ILE A 5 13.54 -4.13 -1.98
CA ILE A 5 13.79 -3.28 -3.15
C ILE A 5 12.44 -2.84 -3.73
N GLY A 6 12.24 -1.53 -3.81
CA GLY A 6 11.13 -0.93 -4.51
C GLY A 6 11.52 -0.56 -5.93
N TYR A 7 10.70 -0.91 -6.93
CA TYR A 7 10.89 -0.50 -8.32
C TYR A 7 9.69 0.31 -8.85
N LEU A 8 9.97 1.52 -9.37
CA LEU A 8 8.99 2.32 -10.10
C LEU A 8 9.18 2.11 -11.61
N ARG A 9 8.14 1.58 -12.27
CA ARG A 9 8.09 1.43 -13.74
C ARG A 9 7.70 2.76 -14.40
N GLN A 10 8.11 2.93 -15.66
CA GLN A 10 7.68 4.05 -16.50
C GLN A 10 6.15 4.18 -16.57
N GLU A 11 5.45 3.05 -16.74
CA GLU A 11 3.99 2.96 -16.63
C GLU A 11 3.59 2.10 -15.42
N PRO A 12 2.96 2.69 -14.38
CA PRO A 12 2.50 1.93 -13.23
C PRO A 12 1.29 1.06 -13.62
N LEU A 13 1.33 -0.20 -13.19
CA LEU A 13 0.19 -1.11 -13.31
C LEU A 13 -0.83 -0.78 -12.22
N LEU A 14 -1.88 -0.06 -12.59
CA LEU A 14 -2.98 0.34 -11.71
C LEU A 14 -4.24 -0.46 -12.05
N THR A 15 -5.03 -0.81 -11.04
CA THR A 15 -6.24 -1.62 -11.21
C THR A 15 -7.41 -0.75 -11.68
N PRO A 16 -8.03 -1.04 -12.84
CA PRO A 16 -9.21 -0.31 -13.29
C PRO A 16 -10.37 -0.37 -12.30
N GLY A 17 -11.13 0.71 -12.17
CA GLY A 17 -12.28 0.83 -11.27
C GLY A 17 -11.95 1.06 -9.80
N HIS A 18 -10.68 1.01 -9.38
CA HIS A 18 -10.28 1.45 -8.04
C HIS A 18 -10.31 2.97 -7.92
N THR A 19 -10.56 3.47 -6.71
CA THR A 19 -10.23 4.85 -6.33
C THR A 19 -8.74 4.99 -5.97
N VAL A 20 -8.23 6.23 -5.90
CA VAL A 20 -6.85 6.52 -5.47
C VAL A 20 -6.51 5.84 -4.15
N LEU A 21 -7.38 5.98 -3.14
CA LEU A 21 -7.17 5.38 -1.83
C LEU A 21 -7.17 3.85 -1.91
N GLN A 22 -8.15 3.25 -2.62
CA GLN A 22 -8.24 1.80 -2.76
C GLN A 22 -6.99 1.22 -3.42
N GLU A 23 -6.54 1.85 -4.51
CA GLU A 23 -5.36 1.41 -5.22
C GLU A 23 -4.09 1.56 -4.37
N ALA A 24 -3.97 2.63 -3.59
CA ALA A 24 -2.85 2.83 -2.67
C ALA A 24 -2.81 1.80 -1.54
N LEU A 25 -3.98 1.42 -0.98
CA LEU A 25 -4.08 0.38 0.06
C LEU A 25 -3.57 -0.98 -0.41
N THR A 26 -3.59 -1.27 -1.72
CA THR A 26 -3.01 -2.51 -2.28
C THR A 26 -1.48 -2.57 -2.27
N ALA A 27 -0.80 -1.49 -1.89
CA ALA A 27 0.66 -1.39 -1.98
C ALA A 27 1.39 -2.48 -1.17
N PHE A 28 0.93 -2.77 0.05
CA PHE A 28 1.56 -3.74 0.92
C PHE A 28 0.86 -5.10 0.84
N THR A 29 1.24 -5.90 -0.15
CA THR A 29 0.61 -7.19 -0.47
C THR A 29 0.57 -8.18 0.70
N GLU A 30 1.64 -8.27 1.50
CA GLU A 30 1.70 -9.14 2.69
C GLU A 30 0.64 -8.74 3.72
N LEU A 31 0.53 -7.44 4.02
CA LEU A 31 -0.45 -6.94 4.97
C LEU A 31 -1.89 -7.17 4.48
N VAL A 32 -2.15 -6.92 3.20
CA VAL A 32 -3.45 -7.18 2.56
C VAL A 32 -3.81 -8.67 2.62
N ALA A 33 -2.83 -9.56 2.42
CA ALA A 33 -3.07 -11.00 2.51
C ALA A 33 -3.45 -11.44 3.93
N VAL A 34 -2.80 -10.87 4.95
CA VAL A 34 -3.13 -11.12 6.36
C VAL A 34 -4.51 -10.58 6.72
N GLU A 35 -4.87 -9.39 6.24
CA GLU A 35 -6.21 -8.80 6.44
C GLU A 35 -7.30 -9.67 5.81
N GLN A 36 -7.10 -10.15 4.58
CA GLN A 36 -8.03 -11.09 3.93
C GLN A 36 -8.14 -12.42 4.69
N ALA A 37 -7.04 -12.91 5.28
CA ALA A 37 -7.06 -14.11 6.09
C ALA A 37 -7.83 -13.90 7.41
N LEU A 38 -7.67 -12.74 8.05
CA LEU A 38 -8.44 -12.34 9.23
C LEU A 38 -9.94 -12.34 8.94
N THR A 39 -10.38 -11.67 7.86
CA THR A 39 -11.79 -11.66 7.46
C THR A 39 -12.34 -13.07 7.20
N LYS A 40 -11.53 -13.96 6.60
CA LYS A 40 -11.93 -15.37 6.41
C LYS A 40 -12.06 -16.12 7.73
N ALA A 41 -11.15 -15.90 8.69
CA ALA A 41 -11.23 -16.49 10.02
C ALA A 41 -12.49 -16.00 10.77
N GLU A 42 -12.77 -14.70 10.71
CA GLU A 42 -13.98 -14.09 11.30
C GLU A 42 -15.27 -14.67 10.72
N ASN A 43 -15.34 -14.81 9.39
CA ASN A 43 -16.48 -15.44 8.73
C ASN A 43 -16.67 -16.91 9.16
N ARG A 44 -15.57 -17.65 9.40
CA ARG A 44 -15.63 -19.02 9.93
C ARG A 44 -16.09 -19.06 11.38
N LEU A 45 -15.71 -18.07 12.21
CA LEU A 45 -16.21 -17.97 13.59
C LEU A 45 -17.72 -17.71 13.65
N ALA A 46 -18.27 -17.02 12.65
CA ALA A 46 -19.70 -16.78 12.52
C ALA A 46 -20.48 -18.00 11.98
N ASP A 47 -19.82 -19.05 11.49
CA ASP A 47 -20.46 -20.25 10.97
C ASP A 47 -20.98 -21.13 12.13
N PRO A 48 -22.29 -21.43 12.21
CA PRO A 48 -22.85 -22.31 13.23
C PRO A 48 -22.21 -23.70 13.31
N ALA A 49 -21.68 -24.23 12.19
CA ALA A 49 -20.99 -25.52 12.17
C ALA A 49 -19.63 -25.48 12.90
N VAL A 50 -18.99 -24.30 12.94
CA VAL A 50 -17.75 -24.06 13.70
C VAL A 50 -18.08 -23.68 15.14
N TYR A 51 -19.03 -22.77 15.34
CA TYR A 51 -19.44 -22.31 16.67
C TYR A 51 -20.00 -23.44 17.54
N GLY A 52 -20.67 -24.42 16.93
CA GLY A 52 -21.20 -25.60 17.62
C GLY A 52 -20.19 -26.71 17.93
N ASP A 53 -18.96 -26.64 17.40
CA ASP A 53 -17.88 -27.60 17.66
C ASP A 53 -16.73 -26.92 18.40
N GLU A 54 -16.58 -27.23 19.69
CA GLU A 54 -15.56 -26.66 20.57
C GLU A 54 -14.13 -26.80 20.01
N LYS A 55 -13.80 -27.92 19.36
CA LYS A 55 -12.46 -28.13 18.79
C LYS A 55 -12.28 -27.33 17.51
N ALA A 56 -13.31 -27.24 16.68
CA ALA A 56 -13.26 -26.40 15.48
C ALA A 56 -13.12 -24.93 15.86
N LEU A 57 -13.95 -24.45 16.80
CA LEU A 57 -13.92 -23.10 17.33
C LEU A 57 -12.54 -22.74 17.89
N ALA A 58 -11.96 -23.57 18.76
CA ALA A 58 -10.64 -23.35 19.33
C ALA A 58 -9.55 -23.19 18.26
N ARG A 59 -9.59 -24.02 17.19
CA ARG A 59 -8.64 -23.91 16.07
C ARG A 59 -8.74 -22.59 15.32
N VAL A 60 -9.96 -22.10 15.08
CA VAL A 60 -10.16 -20.83 14.36
C VAL A 60 -9.74 -19.65 15.23
N LEU A 61 -10.00 -19.69 16.54
CA LEU A 61 -9.53 -18.67 17.48
C LEU A 61 -7.99 -18.62 17.56
N ASP A 62 -7.33 -19.77 17.62
CA ASP A 62 -5.87 -19.86 17.60
C ASP A 62 -5.28 -19.31 16.28
N GLU A 63 -5.93 -19.59 15.15
CA GLU A 63 -5.56 -19.06 13.84
C GLU A 63 -5.72 -17.54 13.80
N GLN A 64 -6.85 -17.01 14.26
CA GLN A 64 -7.13 -15.58 14.32
C GLN A 64 -6.10 -14.85 15.20
N ALA A 65 -5.77 -15.41 16.38
CA ALA A 65 -4.77 -14.82 17.27
C ALA A 65 -3.40 -14.66 16.59
N ARG A 66 -2.94 -15.71 15.88
CA ARG A 66 -1.67 -15.66 15.12
C ARG A 66 -1.71 -14.62 14.01
N LEU A 67 -2.82 -14.53 13.29
CA LEU A 67 -3.00 -13.55 12.22
C LEU A 67 -3.05 -12.11 12.76
N LEU A 68 -3.64 -11.87 13.93
CA LEU A 68 -3.66 -10.56 14.58
C LEU A 68 -2.26 -10.12 15.03
N ASP A 69 -1.48 -11.05 15.60
CA ASP A 69 -0.08 -10.82 15.95
C ASP A 69 0.75 -10.48 14.71
N GLU A 70 0.53 -11.20 13.61
CA GLU A 70 1.19 -10.95 12.34
C GLU A 70 0.78 -9.60 11.73
N TYR A 71 -0.51 -9.27 11.70
CA TYR A 71 -1.03 -7.99 11.25
C TYR A 71 -0.41 -6.82 12.03
N THR A 72 -0.32 -6.96 13.35
CA THR A 72 0.30 -5.96 14.23
C THR A 72 1.79 -5.80 13.92
N ARG A 73 2.51 -6.91 13.76
CA ARG A 73 3.95 -6.91 13.42
C ARG A 73 4.23 -6.27 12.06
N LEU A 74 3.34 -6.45 11.09
CA LEU A 74 3.42 -5.80 9.77
C LEU A 74 3.02 -4.31 9.81
N GLY A 75 2.63 -3.79 10.99
CA GLY A 75 2.21 -2.40 11.16
C GLY A 75 0.80 -2.15 10.62
N GLY A 76 -0.06 -3.16 10.58
CA GLY A 76 -1.46 -3.03 10.21
C GLY A 76 -2.18 -1.91 10.95
N PRO A 77 -2.06 -1.80 12.29
CA PRO A 77 -2.56 -0.65 13.02
C PRO A 77 -1.98 0.65 12.45
N GLY A 78 -2.87 1.53 11.98
CA GLY A 78 -2.51 2.80 11.37
C GLY A 78 -2.01 2.71 9.92
N TYR A 79 -2.07 1.56 9.25
CA TYR A 79 -1.69 1.42 7.84
C TYR A 79 -2.45 2.40 6.95
N GLU A 80 -3.78 2.44 7.05
CA GLU A 80 -4.59 3.39 6.27
C GLU A 80 -4.17 4.84 6.53
N SER A 81 -3.90 5.21 7.78
CA SER A 81 -3.42 6.56 8.11
C SER A 81 -2.09 6.86 7.45
N ARG A 82 -1.13 5.91 7.43
CA ARG A 82 0.15 6.09 6.72
C ARG A 82 -0.04 6.23 5.22
N VAL A 83 -0.96 5.46 4.63
CA VAL A 83 -1.31 5.54 3.22
C VAL A 83 -1.86 6.93 2.89
N ARG A 84 -2.84 7.42 3.66
CA ARG A 84 -3.42 8.76 3.51
C ARG A 84 -2.36 9.86 3.63
N THR A 85 -1.52 9.81 4.66
CA THR A 85 -0.43 10.79 4.82
C THR A 85 0.55 10.78 3.64
N THR A 86 0.87 9.60 3.09
CA THR A 86 1.74 9.51 1.90
C THR A 86 1.07 10.13 0.67
N LEU A 87 -0.22 9.85 0.47
CA LEU A 87 -1.01 10.40 -0.62
C LEU A 87 -1.17 11.92 -0.53
N GLU A 88 -1.41 12.45 0.67
CA GLU A 88 -1.49 13.89 0.94
C GLU A 88 -0.18 14.60 0.55
N GLN A 89 0.96 14.03 0.92
CA GLN A 89 2.28 14.59 0.56
C GLN A 89 2.52 14.62 -0.95
N LEU A 90 1.87 13.73 -1.70
CA LEU A 90 1.93 13.62 -3.16
C LEU A 90 0.86 14.46 -3.88
N GLY A 91 0.06 15.23 -3.13
CA GLY A 91 -0.94 16.14 -3.68
C GLY A 91 -2.36 15.54 -3.79
N PHE A 92 -2.61 14.35 -3.24
CA PHE A 92 -3.96 13.80 -3.09
C PHE A 92 -4.47 14.11 -1.68
N ALA A 93 -4.76 15.39 -1.41
CA ALA A 93 -4.97 15.90 -0.06
C ALA A 93 -6.45 15.98 0.37
N THR A 94 -7.38 15.84 -0.58
CA THR A 94 -8.81 15.97 -0.33
C THR A 94 -9.53 14.64 -0.48
N GLU A 95 -10.64 14.44 0.25
CA GLU A 95 -11.51 13.27 0.09
C GLU A 95 -12.02 13.13 -1.36
N THR A 96 -12.23 14.24 -2.07
CA THR A 96 -12.60 14.21 -3.48
C THR A 96 -11.50 13.56 -4.33
N GLU A 97 -10.24 13.94 -4.12
CA GLU A 97 -9.09 13.35 -4.84
C GLU A 97 -8.87 11.89 -4.48
N LEU A 98 -9.01 11.52 -3.21
CA LEU A 98 -8.87 10.14 -2.73
C LEU A 98 -9.93 9.20 -3.32
N ASN A 99 -11.11 9.73 -3.66
CA ASN A 99 -12.21 9.00 -4.26
C ASN A 99 -12.25 9.06 -5.79
N LEU A 100 -11.26 9.72 -6.43
CA LEU A 100 -11.19 9.73 -7.89
C LEU A 100 -10.92 8.32 -8.43
N PRO A 101 -11.64 7.89 -9.48
CA PRO A 101 -11.36 6.63 -10.15
C PRO A 101 -10.03 6.71 -10.91
N MET A 102 -9.33 5.58 -11.04
CA MET A 102 -8.03 5.50 -11.73
C MET A 102 -8.05 6.06 -13.15
N GLU A 103 -9.17 5.95 -13.85
CA GLU A 103 -9.38 6.41 -15.21
C GLU A 103 -9.41 7.94 -15.33
N ALA A 104 -9.74 8.65 -14.23
CA ALA A 104 -9.78 10.11 -14.19
C ALA A 104 -8.39 10.74 -13.95
N LEU A 105 -7.38 9.95 -13.56
CA LEU A 105 -6.04 10.45 -13.30
C LEU A 105 -5.28 10.74 -14.60
N SER A 106 -4.61 11.90 -14.62
CA SER A 106 -3.59 12.19 -15.64
C SER A 106 -2.39 11.23 -15.54
N GLY A 107 -1.58 11.13 -16.60
CA GLY A 107 -0.37 10.29 -16.60
C GLY A 107 0.59 10.63 -15.45
N GLY A 108 0.80 11.92 -15.17
CA GLY A 108 1.62 12.37 -14.04
C GLY A 108 1.04 11.95 -12.68
N GLN A 109 -0.27 12.07 -12.48
CA GLN A 109 -0.93 11.60 -11.25
C GLN A 109 -0.85 10.09 -11.06
N LYS A 110 -0.99 9.32 -12.15
CA LYS A 110 -0.80 7.86 -12.10
C LYS A 110 0.62 7.51 -11.66
N LYS A 111 1.63 8.25 -12.14
CA LYS A 111 3.02 8.08 -11.75
C LYS A 111 3.26 8.43 -10.28
N LEU A 112 2.68 9.54 -9.80
CA LEU A 112 2.71 9.91 -8.38
C LEU A 112 2.06 8.86 -7.49
N LEU A 113 0.94 8.26 -7.92
CA LEU A 113 0.33 7.15 -7.21
C LEU A 113 1.22 5.90 -7.19
N GLY A 114 1.88 5.58 -8.31
CA GLY A 114 2.88 4.50 -8.35
C GLY A 114 4.03 4.74 -7.36
N LEU A 115 4.51 5.98 -7.28
CA LEU A 115 5.50 6.39 -6.29
C LEU A 115 4.94 6.30 -4.86
N ALA A 116 3.68 6.70 -4.61
CA ALA A 116 3.02 6.55 -3.32
C ALA A 116 3.04 5.10 -2.85
N LYS A 117 2.60 4.18 -3.72
CA LYS A 117 2.59 2.74 -3.42
C LYS A 117 3.98 2.25 -3.06
N LEU A 118 5.00 2.72 -3.78
CA LEU A 118 6.37 2.37 -3.49
C LEU A 118 6.80 2.81 -2.09
N LEU A 119 6.50 4.06 -1.73
CA LEU A 119 6.87 4.63 -0.43
C LEU A 119 6.10 4.04 0.75
N ILE A 120 4.84 3.68 0.54
CA ILE A 120 4.02 2.97 1.52
C ILE A 120 4.68 1.65 1.91
N THR A 121 5.33 0.99 0.96
CA THR A 121 6.11 -0.22 1.24
C THR A 121 7.45 0.07 1.91
N GLN A 122 7.81 1.28 2.32
CA GLN A 122 9.05 1.59 3.06
C GLN A 122 10.30 0.78 2.62
N PRO A 123 10.67 0.81 1.33
CA PRO A 123 11.78 -0.01 0.83
C PRO A 123 13.12 0.48 1.39
N ASP A 124 14.12 -0.39 1.40
CA ASP A 124 15.51 -0.05 1.74
C ASP A 124 16.24 0.53 0.52
N VAL A 125 15.81 0.15 -0.69
CA VAL A 125 16.38 0.59 -1.96
C VAL A 125 15.27 0.98 -2.92
N LEU A 126 15.37 2.17 -3.52
CA LEU A 126 14.49 2.64 -4.59
C LEU A 126 15.21 2.52 -5.93
N LEU A 127 14.60 1.81 -6.87
CA LEU A 127 14.99 1.76 -8.28
C LEU A 127 13.97 2.57 -9.07
N LEU A 128 14.41 3.65 -9.69
CA LEU A 128 13.56 4.62 -10.37
C LEU A 128 13.97 4.73 -11.84
N ASP A 129 13.07 4.38 -12.75
CA ASP A 129 13.28 4.46 -14.20
C ASP A 129 12.59 5.71 -14.78
N GLU A 130 13.38 6.65 -15.31
CA GLU A 130 12.97 7.99 -15.76
C GLU A 130 11.95 8.69 -14.83
N PRO A 131 12.21 8.83 -13.52
CA PRO A 131 11.16 9.16 -12.56
C PRO A 131 10.56 10.56 -12.72
N ASP A 132 11.28 11.53 -13.27
CA ASP A 132 10.82 12.90 -13.45
C ASP A 132 9.99 13.11 -14.73
N ASN A 133 10.01 12.15 -15.67
CA ASN A 133 9.30 12.27 -16.93
C ASN A 133 7.78 12.33 -16.72
N HIS A 134 7.10 13.22 -17.44
CA HIS A 134 5.67 13.52 -17.30
C HIS A 134 5.20 14.05 -15.92
N LEU A 135 6.12 14.35 -14.98
CA LEU A 135 5.77 15.09 -13.77
C LEU A 135 5.70 16.58 -14.05
N ASP A 136 4.72 17.25 -13.46
CA ASP A 136 4.66 18.70 -13.40
C ASP A 136 5.69 19.25 -12.39
N LEU A 137 5.78 20.58 -12.27
CA LEU A 137 6.75 21.22 -11.37
C LEU A 137 6.58 20.77 -9.91
N THR A 138 5.34 20.56 -9.48
CA THR A 138 5.02 20.12 -8.12
C THR A 138 5.52 18.69 -7.89
N GLY A 139 5.22 17.78 -8.82
CA GLY A 139 5.68 16.38 -8.76
C GLY A 139 7.20 16.26 -8.80
N LYS A 140 7.89 17.07 -9.62
CA LYS A 140 9.36 17.11 -9.65
C LYS A 140 9.96 17.58 -8.32
N ALA A 141 9.44 18.67 -7.75
CA ALA A 141 9.89 19.18 -6.45
C ALA A 141 9.67 18.15 -5.33
N PHE A 142 8.56 17.42 -5.36
CA PHE A 142 8.31 16.33 -4.43
C PHE A 142 9.34 15.21 -4.59
N LEU A 143 9.57 14.74 -5.83
CA LEU A 143 10.53 13.67 -6.12
C LEU A 143 11.93 14.05 -5.64
N GLU A 144 12.39 15.28 -5.86
CA GLU A 144 13.66 15.78 -5.34
C GLU A 144 13.71 15.77 -3.81
N GLN A 145 12.66 16.25 -3.15
CA GLN A 145 12.57 16.24 -1.68
C GLN A 145 12.58 14.81 -1.13
N LEU A 146 11.89 13.90 -1.79
CA LEU A 146 11.86 12.48 -1.44
C LEU A 146 13.26 11.89 -1.51
N ILE A 147 13.95 12.04 -2.65
CA ILE A 147 15.29 11.49 -2.87
C ILE A 147 16.27 12.06 -1.84
N SER A 148 16.20 13.36 -1.56
CA SER A 148 17.11 14.01 -0.59
C SER A 148 16.91 13.57 0.86
N LYS A 149 15.70 13.10 1.23
CA LYS A 149 15.35 12.66 2.59
C LYS A 149 15.33 11.15 2.74
N PHE A 150 15.50 10.40 1.65
CA PHE A 150 15.43 8.95 1.70
C PHE A 150 16.66 8.39 2.41
N GLU A 151 16.45 7.70 3.53
CA GLU A 151 17.55 7.15 4.35
C GLU A 151 18.24 5.93 3.71
N GLY A 152 17.57 5.30 2.74
CA GLY A 152 18.08 4.15 1.99
C GLY A 152 18.89 4.53 0.74
N ALA A 153 19.10 3.55 -0.14
CA ALA A 153 19.76 3.79 -1.42
C ALA A 153 18.76 4.13 -2.52
N VAL A 154 19.06 5.12 -3.35
CA VAL A 154 18.28 5.44 -4.55
C VAL A 154 19.15 5.21 -5.78
N VAL A 155 18.64 4.44 -6.74
CA VAL A 155 19.24 4.26 -8.07
C VAL A 155 18.27 4.85 -9.08
N ILE A 156 18.77 5.82 -9.86
CA ILE A 156 18.00 6.51 -10.89
C ILE A 156 18.60 6.16 -12.24
N VAL A 157 17.74 5.74 -13.16
CA VAL A 157 18.05 5.59 -14.58
C VAL A 157 17.37 6.76 -15.30
N SER A 158 18.12 7.49 -16.12
CA SER A 158 17.66 8.68 -16.87
C SER A 158 18.31 8.72 -18.23
#